data_AF-A0A2D0T8X4-F1
#
_entry.id   AF-A0A2D0T8X4-F1
#
_cell.length_a   1.000
_cell.length_b   1.000
_cell.length_c   1.000
_cell.angle_alpha   90.00
_cell.angle_beta   90.00
_cell.angle_gamma   90.00
#
_symmetry.space_group_name_H-M   'P 1'
#
loop_
_entity.id
_entity.type
_entity.pdbx_description
1 polymer ?
#
loop_
_entity_poly.entity_id
_entity_poly.type
_entity_poly.pdbx_seq_one_letter_code
_entity_poly.pdbx_strand_id
1 'polypeptide(L)'
;MPVCDICSEKLSCDSALKTHLLLTHLEDEVACPLCSLSGVSYDELNFHINTAHSETGREHTPATGEPGYLEGESETGAGLSTVSHLPETHNAVKKQMLRPAGETSGNDGTHEKTREDDMMEPHTSKHRRLSSPSKGRTFSCPLCNLVCTDCFVLQEHVELHLQDQAVSDGAVHVCPMCEVVCDDSCSLQEHVELHLNCSPAGDFYGDMRFAQQLQEEDKRQRKEEEAKREVEEFTKLQRQFGLDNSGGYRKQMERSMERAVSRGHMTPTEFHMKRLEMMETLAAGMDDGQTRTTGLLSALYSFYQRERQDGSRVWLCSESEHFSSSDGDRGWGCGYRNFQMLLSSLKRLEQYTTLHTLPDSFPSIPRVQALVESAWAEGIDPQGASQFNRKLKGTRAWIGATEIYAVLTSLQLRARVVDFHQPTGPGDTHPRLFQWVKNYFSLPSSTGPRVPPRVVKTNLPPIYLQHQGHSRSIVGVEERRNGSICVVVFDPGCSPAEMRKLLNPNASSTQFNRLRKFPAHLKRQQYQVVVVEGVLSEEEKQERVINSRTFQAERIP
;
A
#
# COMPACT_ATOMS: atom_id res chain seq x y z
N MET A 1 28.27 0.25 -23.77
CA MET A 1 28.68 0.44 -22.35
C MET A 1 27.54 -0.02 -21.47
N PRO A 2 27.69 -1.15 -20.77
CA PRO A 2 26.69 -1.60 -19.80
C PRO A 2 26.49 -0.55 -18.72
N VAL A 3 25.26 -0.43 -18.22
CA VAL A 3 24.91 0.46 -17.12
C VAL A 3 24.52 -0.41 -15.95
N CYS A 4 25.05 -0.12 -14.77
CA CYS A 4 24.72 -0.87 -13.58
C CYS A 4 23.23 -0.74 -13.26
N ASP A 5 22.49 -1.85 -13.32
CA ASP A 5 21.08 -1.91 -12.98
C ASP A 5 20.80 -1.76 -11.47
N ILE A 6 21.82 -1.44 -10.67
CA ILE A 6 21.72 -1.15 -9.22
C ILE A 6 21.94 0.35 -8.94
N CYS A 7 23.08 0.93 -9.34
CA CYS A 7 23.41 2.35 -9.08
C CYS A 7 23.35 3.27 -10.30
N SER A 8 23.07 2.72 -11.48
CA SER A 8 23.02 3.45 -12.76
C SER A 8 24.37 4.01 -13.24
N GLU A 9 25.50 3.50 -12.75
CA GLU A 9 26.84 3.85 -13.24
C GLU A 9 27.11 3.22 -14.62
N LYS A 10 27.66 4.01 -15.55
CA LYS A 10 28.04 3.55 -16.89
C LYS A 10 29.43 2.92 -16.85
N LEU A 11 29.55 1.70 -17.34
CA LEU A 11 30.78 0.91 -17.29
C LEU A 11 31.25 0.55 -18.69
N SER A 12 32.56 0.29 -18.81
CA SER A 12 33.24 0.12 -20.10
C SER A 12 32.86 -1.18 -20.80
N CYS A 13 32.62 -2.27 -20.08
CA CYS A 13 32.28 -3.60 -20.63
C CYS A 13 31.57 -4.47 -19.58
N ASP A 14 31.00 -5.60 -20.02
CA ASP A 14 30.23 -6.50 -19.13
C ASP A 14 31.07 -7.11 -18.01
N SER A 15 32.37 -7.33 -18.27
CA SER A 15 33.33 -7.74 -17.23
C SER A 15 33.48 -6.66 -16.15
N ALA A 16 33.59 -5.39 -16.55
CA ALA A 16 33.62 -4.27 -15.60
C ALA A 16 32.31 -4.10 -14.84
N LEU A 17 31.16 -4.41 -15.47
CA LEU A 17 29.86 -4.48 -14.79
C LEU A 17 29.84 -5.56 -13.71
N LYS A 18 30.29 -6.78 -14.03
CA LYS A 18 30.39 -7.87 -13.05
C LYS A 18 31.29 -7.50 -11.87
N THR A 19 32.47 -6.95 -12.14
CA THR A 19 33.40 -6.50 -11.09
C THR A 19 32.81 -5.35 -10.26
N HIS A 20 32.19 -4.37 -10.89
CA HIS A 20 31.50 -3.27 -10.19
C HIS A 20 30.39 -3.78 -9.28
N LEU A 21 29.59 -4.75 -9.73
CA LEU A 21 28.55 -5.39 -8.91
C LEU A 21 29.14 -6.12 -7.70
N LEU A 22 30.26 -6.83 -7.91
CA LEU A 22 30.97 -7.57 -6.87
C LEU A 22 31.63 -6.66 -5.83
N LEU A 23 32.18 -5.52 -6.24
CA LEU A 23 32.93 -4.63 -5.35
C LEU A 23 32.08 -3.53 -4.71
N THR A 24 30.99 -3.11 -5.37
CA THR A 24 30.20 -1.93 -4.98
C THR A 24 28.81 -2.29 -4.45
N HIS A 25 28.31 -3.49 -4.76
CA HIS A 25 26.93 -3.89 -4.45
C HIS A 25 26.79 -5.19 -3.68
N LEU A 26 27.81 -6.04 -3.71
CA LEU A 26 28.14 -6.95 -2.62
C LEU A 26 28.93 -6.17 -1.59
N GLU A 27 28.22 -5.39 -0.75
CA GLU A 27 28.79 -5.00 0.53
C GLU A 27 28.91 -6.27 1.36
N ASP A 28 30.16 -6.69 1.51
CA ASP A 28 30.79 -7.67 2.40
C ASP A 28 31.71 -8.57 1.57
N GLU A 29 32.99 -8.66 1.99
CA GLU A 29 33.99 -9.50 1.36
C GLU A 29 33.40 -10.86 0.99
N VAL A 30 33.63 -11.31 -0.25
CA VAL A 30 33.17 -12.62 -0.73
C VAL A 30 33.83 -13.67 0.15
N ALA A 31 33.10 -14.08 1.18
CA ALA A 31 33.57 -14.93 2.26
C ALA A 31 32.69 -16.16 2.37
N CYS A 32 33.31 -17.28 2.68
CA CYS A 32 32.63 -18.51 2.97
C CYS A 32 31.84 -18.34 4.28
N PRO A 33 30.53 -18.57 4.30
CA PRO A 33 29.74 -18.44 5.52
C PRO A 33 29.97 -19.60 6.50
N LEU A 34 30.75 -20.61 6.10
CA LEU A 34 30.99 -21.85 6.85
C LEU A 34 32.43 -21.96 7.37
N CYS A 35 33.33 -21.07 6.95
CA CYS A 35 34.71 -21.02 7.42
C CYS A 35 35.31 -19.61 7.23
N SER A 36 36.56 -19.41 7.65
CA SER A 36 37.22 -18.09 7.56
C SER A 36 37.74 -17.70 6.17
N LEU A 37 37.37 -18.42 5.11
CA LEU A 37 37.83 -18.10 3.74
C LEU A 37 37.17 -16.81 3.27
N SER A 38 37.95 -15.82 2.84
CA SER A 38 37.48 -14.52 2.34
C SER A 38 38.36 -14.04 1.17
N GLY A 39 37.84 -13.12 0.35
CA GLY A 39 38.59 -12.50 -0.74
C GLY A 39 38.78 -13.37 -2.00
N VAL A 40 37.95 -14.40 -2.18
CA VAL A 40 38.00 -15.32 -3.32
C VAL A 40 36.99 -14.94 -4.41
N SER A 41 37.24 -15.35 -5.65
CA SER A 41 36.27 -15.15 -6.73
C SER A 41 35.02 -16.03 -6.55
N TYR A 42 33.92 -15.69 -7.22
CA TYR A 42 32.66 -16.44 -7.13
C TYR A 42 32.82 -17.92 -7.50
N ASP A 43 33.55 -18.23 -8.57
CA ASP A 43 33.74 -19.61 -9.03
C ASP A 43 34.56 -20.42 -8.02
N GLU A 44 35.56 -19.79 -7.39
CA GLU A 44 36.38 -20.38 -6.33
C GLU A 44 35.61 -20.57 -5.04
N LEU A 45 34.73 -19.61 -4.67
CA LEU A 45 33.88 -19.73 -3.49
C LEU A 45 32.84 -20.83 -3.67
N ASN A 46 32.19 -20.89 -4.83
CA ASN A 46 31.19 -21.91 -5.13
C ASN A 46 31.83 -23.30 -5.20
N PHE A 47 33.02 -23.41 -5.80
CA PHE A 47 33.82 -24.64 -5.75
C PHE A 47 34.18 -25.02 -4.31
N HIS A 48 34.65 -24.05 -3.50
CA HIS A 48 34.99 -24.27 -2.10
C HIS A 48 33.79 -24.75 -1.29
N ILE A 49 32.61 -24.12 -1.41
CA ILE A 49 31.40 -24.51 -0.68
C ILE A 49 30.99 -25.94 -1.07
N ASN A 50 30.99 -26.27 -2.36
CA ASN A 50 30.58 -27.57 -2.84
C ASN A 50 31.58 -28.71 -2.55
N THR A 51 32.85 -28.38 -2.27
CA THR A 51 33.91 -29.39 -2.02
C THR A 51 34.29 -29.51 -0.54
N ALA A 52 34.30 -28.39 0.20
CA ALA A 52 34.68 -28.35 1.60
C ALA A 52 33.50 -28.54 2.56
N HIS A 53 32.27 -28.28 2.09
CA HIS A 53 31.06 -28.27 2.95
C HIS A 53 29.89 -29.12 2.39
N SER A 54 30.17 -30.09 1.52
CA SER A 54 29.14 -31.02 1.02
C SER A 54 28.59 -31.87 2.17
N GLU A 55 27.26 -31.86 2.36
CA GLU A 55 26.58 -32.64 3.40
C GLU A 55 26.94 -34.13 3.36
N THR A 56 27.51 -34.65 4.44
CA THR A 56 27.47 -36.08 4.75
C THR A 56 26.45 -36.30 5.85
N GLY A 57 25.27 -36.78 5.47
CA GLY A 57 24.39 -37.47 6.41
C GLY A 57 25.08 -38.74 6.91
N ARG A 58 25.26 -38.85 8.23
CA ARG A 58 25.40 -40.15 8.93
C ARG A 58 24.67 -40.09 10.26
N GLU A 59 23.53 -40.75 10.32
CA GLU A 59 22.91 -41.22 11.55
C GLU A 59 23.70 -42.41 12.15
N HIS A 60 23.63 -42.51 13.47
CA HIS A 60 23.81 -43.67 14.37
C HIS A 60 25.21 -44.27 14.70
N THR A 61 25.49 -44.20 16.01
CA THR A 61 26.43 -44.88 16.96
C THR A 61 26.48 -46.43 16.87
N PRO A 62 27.31 -47.23 17.63
CA PRO A 62 28.16 -46.92 18.82
C PRO A 62 29.56 -47.64 18.91
N ALA A 63 30.28 -47.32 20.01
CA ALA A 63 31.14 -48.20 20.83
C ALA A 63 32.67 -48.32 20.59
N THR A 64 33.37 -48.22 21.73
CA THR A 64 34.61 -48.91 22.18
C THR A 64 35.99 -48.49 21.64
N GLY A 65 36.89 -48.12 22.56
CA GLY A 65 38.34 -48.25 22.40
C GLY A 65 39.18 -47.08 22.92
N GLU A 66 39.53 -47.08 24.21
CA GLU A 66 40.78 -46.50 24.73
C GLU A 66 42.01 -47.33 24.26
N PRO A 67 43.28 -46.98 24.57
CA PRO A 67 43.90 -45.69 24.94
C PRO A 67 45.24 -45.43 24.18
N GLY A 68 45.91 -44.30 24.41
CA GLY A 68 47.31 -44.13 23.94
C GLY A 68 47.97 -42.77 24.15
N TYR A 69 48.39 -42.52 25.39
CA TYR A 69 49.51 -41.70 25.90
C TYR A 69 50.43 -40.93 24.93
N LEU A 70 50.76 -39.69 25.33
CA LEU A 70 52.11 -39.15 25.67
C LEU A 70 51.89 -37.66 26.08
N GLU A 71 51.90 -37.30 27.36
CA GLU A 71 53.07 -36.90 28.19
C GLU A 71 53.97 -35.84 27.50
N GLY A 72 54.35 -34.72 28.08
CA GLY A 72 54.15 -34.09 29.40
C GLY A 72 54.38 -32.57 29.20
N GLU A 73 54.60 -31.69 30.16
CA GLU A 73 54.93 -31.68 31.59
C GLU A 73 54.45 -30.28 32.05
N SER A 74 53.57 -30.14 33.05
CA SER A 74 53.88 -29.90 34.47
C SER A 74 54.87 -28.75 34.69
N GLU A 75 54.52 -27.67 35.39
CA GLU A 75 54.54 -27.53 36.86
C GLU A 75 54.40 -26.00 37.12
N THR A 76 53.87 -25.43 38.20
CA THR A 76 53.53 -25.80 39.58
C THR A 76 52.50 -24.74 40.02
N GLY A 77 51.43 -25.08 40.73
CA GLY A 77 51.39 -25.17 42.20
C GLY A 77 50.81 -23.86 42.78
N ALA A 78 50.01 -23.82 43.84
CA ALA A 78 49.41 -24.81 44.71
C ALA A 78 48.41 -24.06 45.63
N GLY A 79 47.48 -24.79 46.24
CA GLY A 79 46.88 -24.41 47.53
C GLY A 79 45.40 -24.00 47.47
N LEU A 80 44.46 -24.94 47.34
CA LEU A 80 43.75 -25.70 48.41
C LEU A 80 42.65 -24.89 49.14
N SER A 81 41.35 -25.18 48.94
CA SER A 81 40.51 -26.27 49.54
C SER A 81 39.81 -25.77 50.83
N THR A 82 38.53 -26.04 51.14
CA THR A 82 37.86 -27.36 51.29
C THR A 82 36.35 -27.12 51.58
N VAL A 83 35.41 -27.55 50.72
CA VAL A 83 34.50 -28.74 50.79
C VAL A 83 33.23 -28.61 51.67
N SER A 84 32.04 -28.84 51.08
CA SER A 84 31.20 -30.05 51.33
C SER A 84 29.84 -30.09 50.59
N HIS A 85 29.69 -31.11 49.74
CA HIS A 85 28.56 -32.04 49.47
C HIS A 85 27.13 -31.58 49.07
N LEU A 86 26.86 -31.71 47.75
CA LEU A 86 25.81 -32.47 46.97
C LEU A 86 24.80 -33.41 47.71
N PRO A 87 23.73 -33.99 47.05
CA PRO A 87 23.10 -33.74 45.71
C PRO A 87 21.54 -33.91 45.62
N GLU A 88 21.02 -33.93 44.36
CA GLU A 88 19.77 -34.56 43.83
C GLU A 88 18.42 -33.80 44.00
N THR A 89 17.39 -33.82 43.13
CA THR A 89 17.03 -34.36 41.79
C THR A 89 15.65 -33.77 41.37
N HIS A 90 15.23 -33.99 40.11
CA HIS A 90 13.85 -34.03 39.55
C HIS A 90 13.24 -32.84 38.74
N ASN A 91 13.39 -32.95 37.41
CA ASN A 91 12.38 -33.00 36.32
C ASN A 91 11.05 -32.19 36.35
N ALA A 92 10.94 -31.28 35.37
CA ALA A 92 9.99 -31.18 34.24
C ALA A 92 8.47 -31.46 34.41
N VAL A 93 7.61 -30.53 33.92
CA VAL A 93 6.37 -30.85 33.16
C VAL A 93 5.98 -29.70 32.18
N LYS A 94 5.68 -30.10 30.92
CA LYS A 94 5.04 -29.37 29.79
C LYS A 94 3.53 -29.19 29.99
N LYS A 95 2.91 -28.16 29.39
CA LYS A 95 1.45 -28.17 29.11
C LYS A 95 1.11 -27.65 27.71
N GLN A 96 0.36 -28.47 26.97
CA GLN A 96 -0.20 -28.26 25.64
C GLN A 96 -1.74 -28.18 25.78
N MET A 97 -2.40 -27.38 24.94
CA MET A 97 -3.86 -27.17 24.94
C MET A 97 -4.55 -27.95 23.82
N LEU A 98 -5.76 -28.46 24.11
CA LEU A 98 -6.78 -28.91 23.16
C LEU A 98 -8.19 -28.45 23.63
N ARG A 99 -9.05 -28.11 22.65
CA ARG A 99 -10.53 -27.87 22.69
C ARG A 99 -11.31 -29.20 22.96
N PRO A 100 -12.68 -29.34 22.99
CA PRO A 100 -13.81 -28.48 22.49
C PRO A 100 -15.23 -28.53 23.21
N ALA A 101 -16.15 -27.68 22.71
CA ALA A 101 -17.62 -27.78 22.41
C ALA A 101 -18.76 -28.37 23.32
N GLY A 102 -19.93 -27.69 23.26
CA GLY A 102 -21.35 -28.17 23.37
C GLY A 102 -22.02 -28.10 24.76
N GLU A 103 -23.33 -27.87 24.99
CA GLU A 103 -24.53 -27.57 24.19
C GLU A 103 -25.75 -27.31 25.13
N THR A 104 -26.76 -26.55 24.66
CA THR A 104 -28.26 -26.65 24.87
C THR A 104 -29.08 -26.09 26.06
N SER A 105 -30.26 -25.55 25.65
CA SER A 105 -31.61 -25.42 26.26
C SER A 105 -31.91 -24.24 27.22
N GLY A 106 -33.04 -23.50 27.11
CA GLY A 106 -34.21 -23.52 26.20
C GLY A 106 -35.39 -22.69 26.77
N ASN A 107 -36.25 -22.16 25.87
CA ASN A 107 -37.69 -21.76 26.04
C ASN A 107 -38.06 -20.54 26.95
N ASP A 108 -39.12 -19.75 26.72
CA ASP A 108 -40.24 -19.72 25.75
C ASP A 108 -41.00 -18.35 25.80
N GLY A 109 -41.65 -17.99 24.68
CA GLY A 109 -42.89 -17.21 24.44
C GLY A 109 -43.12 -15.75 24.96
N THR A 110 -43.96 -14.89 24.36
CA THR A 110 -44.75 -14.84 23.10
C THR A 110 -45.53 -13.47 23.02
N HIS A 111 -46.03 -13.13 21.81
CA HIS A 111 -47.12 -12.17 21.40
C HIS A 111 -46.84 -10.64 21.33
N GLU A 112 -46.86 -10.00 20.13
CA GLU A 112 -47.99 -9.51 19.29
C GLU A 112 -48.73 -8.27 19.87
N LYS A 113 -49.13 -7.19 19.18
CA LYS A 113 -49.07 -6.64 17.80
C LYS A 113 -49.79 -5.25 17.86
N THR A 114 -49.82 -4.50 16.74
CA THR A 114 -50.66 -3.29 16.40
C THR A 114 -50.19 -1.91 16.93
N ARG A 115 -50.40 -0.75 16.26
CA ARG A 115 -50.60 -0.25 14.87
C ARG A 115 -50.67 1.31 14.94
N GLU A 116 -50.14 2.03 13.93
CA GLU A 116 -50.57 3.35 13.38
C GLU A 116 -50.49 4.59 14.32
N ASP A 117 -50.21 5.85 13.94
CA ASP A 117 -49.89 6.55 12.68
C ASP A 117 -49.26 7.94 13.01
N ASP A 118 -48.71 8.60 11.99
CA ASP A 118 -48.56 10.06 11.77
C ASP A 118 -47.35 10.93 12.22
N MET A 119 -46.65 11.40 11.16
CA MET A 119 -46.21 12.78 10.81
C MET A 119 -44.92 13.46 11.34
N MET A 120 -44.04 13.72 10.35
CA MET A 120 -43.22 14.91 10.03
C MET A 120 -41.97 15.35 10.84
N GLU A 121 -40.79 15.03 10.25
CA GLU A 121 -39.71 15.95 9.80
C GLU A 121 -38.87 16.79 10.83
N PRO A 122 -37.65 17.27 10.45
CA PRO A 122 -36.40 16.79 11.03
C PRO A 122 -35.66 17.88 11.84
N HIS A 123 -34.49 17.58 12.40
CA HIS A 123 -33.24 18.38 12.25
C HIS A 123 -32.16 18.05 13.30
N THR A 124 -30.95 17.79 12.79
CA THR A 124 -29.62 18.13 13.33
C THR A 124 -29.00 17.29 14.46
N SER A 125 -28.12 16.39 14.02
CA SER A 125 -26.70 16.31 14.38
C SER A 125 -26.28 16.61 15.83
N LYS A 126 -26.07 15.54 16.59
CA LYS A 126 -25.42 15.53 17.91
C LYS A 126 -23.98 16.05 17.83
N HIS A 127 -23.74 17.31 18.17
CA HIS A 127 -22.44 17.77 18.67
C HIS A 127 -22.42 17.61 20.19
N ARG A 128 -21.72 16.57 20.65
CA ARG A 128 -21.29 16.37 22.03
C ARG A 128 -20.29 17.49 22.37
N ARG A 129 -20.76 18.63 22.89
CA ARG A 129 -19.89 19.64 23.49
C ARG A 129 -19.54 19.19 24.90
N LEU A 130 -18.24 19.05 25.12
CA LEU A 130 -17.61 18.96 26.43
C LEU A 130 -17.97 20.22 27.23
N SER A 131 -18.71 20.04 28.31
CA SER A 131 -18.99 21.10 29.28
C SER A 131 -17.74 21.30 30.14
N SER A 132 -17.05 22.42 29.96
CA SER A 132 -16.18 22.98 31.00
C SER A 132 -17.05 23.87 31.90
N PRO A 133 -16.91 23.82 33.23
CA PRO A 133 -17.73 24.62 34.12
C PRO A 133 -17.31 26.09 34.02
N SER A 134 -18.22 26.94 33.55
CA SER A 134 -18.12 28.38 33.77
C SER A 134 -18.08 28.60 35.27
N LYS A 135 -16.90 28.97 35.81
CA LYS A 135 -16.80 29.56 37.14
C LYS A 135 -17.61 30.86 37.10
N GLY A 136 -18.89 30.78 37.49
CA GLY A 136 -19.69 31.96 37.75
C GLY A 136 -18.94 32.77 38.80
N ARG A 137 -18.58 34.02 38.47
CA ARG A 137 -18.07 34.95 39.46
C ARG A 137 -19.18 35.10 40.50
N THR A 138 -18.88 34.69 41.72
CA THR A 138 -19.78 34.85 42.87
C THR A 138 -19.41 36.16 43.53
N PHE A 139 -20.40 37.00 43.78
CA PHE A 139 -20.24 38.34 44.32
C PHE A 139 -20.83 38.34 45.73
N SER A 140 -19.98 38.47 46.75
CA SER A 140 -20.40 38.50 48.15
C SER A 140 -20.80 39.91 48.57
N CYS A 141 -21.91 40.04 49.28
CA CYS A 141 -22.31 41.27 49.93
C CYS A 141 -21.29 41.69 50.99
N PRO A 142 -20.84 42.96 51.00
CA PRO A 142 -19.92 43.44 52.02
C PRO A 142 -20.61 43.72 53.36
N LEU A 143 -21.94 43.84 53.38
CA LEU A 143 -22.74 44.17 54.56
C LEU A 143 -23.33 42.94 55.26
N CYS A 144 -23.43 41.82 54.56
CA CYS A 144 -23.92 40.56 55.11
C CYS A 144 -23.30 39.36 54.38
N ASN A 145 -23.52 38.14 54.88
CA ASN A 145 -22.90 36.95 54.30
C ASN A 145 -23.59 36.41 53.02
N LEU A 146 -24.41 37.22 52.34
CA LEU A 146 -25.09 36.78 51.12
C LEU A 146 -24.11 36.73 49.95
N VAL A 147 -24.10 35.62 49.22
CA VAL A 147 -23.28 35.45 48.02
C VAL A 147 -24.21 35.37 46.81
N CYS A 148 -24.12 36.38 45.95
CA CYS A 148 -24.93 36.53 44.74
C CYS A 148 -24.19 35.95 43.54
N THR A 149 -24.94 35.43 42.57
CA THR A 149 -24.40 34.86 41.33
C THR A 149 -24.27 35.88 40.20
N ASP A 150 -24.78 37.09 40.41
CA ASP A 150 -24.84 38.17 39.43
C ASP A 150 -24.59 39.51 40.15
N CYS A 151 -23.87 40.44 39.49
CA CYS A 151 -23.53 41.73 40.06
C CYS A 151 -24.75 42.68 40.17
N PHE A 152 -25.75 42.55 39.31
CA PHE A 152 -26.99 43.33 39.37
C PHE A 152 -27.87 42.90 40.56
N VAL A 153 -27.92 41.60 40.85
CA VAL A 153 -28.62 41.06 42.03
C VAL A 153 -27.92 41.47 43.32
N LEU A 154 -26.58 41.52 43.30
CA LEU A 154 -25.84 42.04 44.44
C LEU A 154 -26.11 43.54 44.65
N GLN A 155 -26.16 44.32 43.58
CA GLN A 155 -26.43 45.76 43.64
C GLN A 155 -27.81 46.05 44.26
N GLU A 156 -28.88 45.41 43.76
CA GLU A 156 -30.23 45.54 44.33
C GLU A 156 -30.27 45.10 45.80
N HIS A 157 -29.50 44.07 46.16
CA HIS A 157 -29.41 43.62 47.55
C HIS A 157 -28.70 44.62 48.47
N VAL A 158 -27.63 45.27 48.01
CA VAL A 158 -26.91 46.30 48.78
C VAL A 158 -27.77 47.56 48.92
N GLU A 159 -28.54 47.93 47.89
CA GLU A 159 -29.50 49.04 47.94
C GLU A 159 -30.54 48.83 49.05
N LEU A 160 -31.02 47.60 49.25
CA LEU A 160 -31.94 47.28 50.35
C LEU A 160 -31.32 47.53 51.75
N HIS A 161 -30.02 47.25 51.95
CA HIS A 161 -29.35 47.56 53.23
C HIS A 161 -29.22 49.06 53.47
N LEU A 162 -29.01 49.85 52.41
CA LEU A 162 -28.92 51.30 52.49
C LEU A 162 -30.29 51.93 52.75
N GLN A 163 -31.36 51.37 52.17
CA GLN A 163 -32.73 51.80 52.43
C GLN A 163 -33.18 51.53 53.88
N ASP A 164 -32.77 50.40 54.47
CA ASP A 164 -33.15 50.01 55.83
C ASP A 164 -32.46 50.88 56.90
N GLN A 165 -31.27 51.44 56.61
CA GLN A 165 -30.59 52.42 57.47
C GLN A 165 -31.22 53.81 57.44
N ALA A 166 -32.01 54.15 56.42
CA ALA A 166 -32.64 55.46 56.25
C ALA A 166 -33.93 55.65 57.08
N VAL A 167 -34.42 54.62 57.78
CA VAL A 167 -35.70 54.67 58.52
C VAL A 167 -35.54 55.16 59.98
N SER A 168 -34.31 55.45 60.45
CA SER A 168 -34.09 56.14 61.72
C SER A 168 -33.78 57.62 61.50
N ASP A 169 -34.71 58.48 61.95
CA ASP A 169 -34.68 59.94 61.86
C ASP A 169 -33.34 60.52 62.37
N GLY A 170 -32.53 61.08 61.45
CA GLY A 170 -31.28 61.81 61.77
C GLY A 170 -29.94 61.09 61.55
N ALA A 171 -29.87 60.02 60.73
CA ALA A 171 -28.64 59.27 60.51
C ALA A 171 -27.67 59.92 59.48
N VAL A 172 -26.37 59.92 59.82
CA VAL A 172 -25.26 60.32 58.95
C VAL A 172 -24.99 59.20 57.93
N HIS A 173 -24.96 59.51 56.63
CA HIS A 173 -24.80 58.50 55.55
C HIS A 173 -23.32 58.15 55.37
N VAL A 174 -22.83 57.10 56.04
CA VAL A 174 -21.40 56.72 55.99
C VAL A 174 -21.16 55.56 55.04
N CYS A 175 -20.17 55.70 54.16
CA CYS A 175 -19.73 54.63 53.25
C CYS A 175 -19.15 53.45 54.04
N PRO A 176 -19.72 52.25 53.95
CA PRO A 176 -19.27 51.10 54.73
C PRO A 176 -17.92 50.50 54.24
N MET A 177 -17.41 50.93 53.08
CA MET A 177 -16.14 50.44 52.52
C MET A 177 -14.94 51.37 52.78
N CYS A 178 -15.17 52.66 53.02
CA CYS A 178 -14.09 53.63 53.22
C CYS A 178 -14.40 54.74 54.24
N GLU A 179 -15.53 54.63 54.94
CA GLU A 179 -15.96 55.49 56.05
C GLU A 179 -16.18 56.97 55.69
N VAL A 180 -16.27 57.29 54.39
CA VAL A 180 -16.62 58.64 53.90
C VAL A 180 -18.06 58.97 54.26
N VAL A 181 -18.26 60.15 54.86
CA VAL A 181 -19.59 60.70 55.17
C VAL A 181 -20.15 61.39 53.92
N CYS A 182 -21.34 60.98 53.50
CA CYS A 182 -22.10 61.54 52.40
C CYS A 182 -23.27 62.38 52.93
N ASP A 183 -23.63 63.40 52.16
CA ASP A 183 -24.64 64.38 52.55
C ASP A 183 -26.07 63.80 52.46
N ASP A 184 -26.31 62.88 51.52
CA ASP A 184 -27.57 62.17 51.34
C ASP A 184 -27.37 60.72 50.87
N SER A 185 -28.46 59.94 50.96
CA SER A 185 -28.49 58.53 50.54
C SER A 185 -28.21 58.32 49.04
N CYS A 186 -28.51 59.30 48.19
CA CYS A 186 -28.30 59.18 46.74
C CYS A 186 -26.80 59.33 46.41
N SER A 187 -26.13 60.26 47.06
CA SER A 187 -24.69 60.51 46.99
C SER A 187 -23.89 59.34 47.58
N LEU A 188 -24.41 58.72 48.66
CA LEU A 188 -23.83 57.50 49.22
C LEU A 188 -23.91 56.32 48.24
N GLN A 189 -25.05 56.16 47.55
CA GLN A 189 -25.24 55.13 46.54
C GLN A 189 -24.30 55.31 45.35
N GLU A 190 -24.23 56.52 44.77
CA GLU A 190 -23.28 56.82 43.69
C GLU A 190 -21.81 56.61 44.12
N HIS A 191 -21.46 56.94 45.37
CA HIS A 191 -20.12 56.73 45.90
C HIS A 191 -19.77 55.24 46.11
N VAL A 192 -20.71 54.43 46.61
CA VAL A 192 -20.54 52.98 46.75
C VAL A 192 -20.43 52.32 45.37
N GLU A 193 -21.21 52.76 44.39
CA GLU A 193 -21.12 52.32 43.00
C GLU A 193 -19.74 52.64 42.40
N LEU A 194 -19.11 53.77 42.77
CA LEU A 194 -17.73 54.07 42.34
C LEU A 194 -16.71 53.07 42.90
N HIS A 195 -16.87 52.55 44.11
CA HIS A 195 -15.99 51.48 44.63
C HIS A 195 -16.23 50.13 43.97
N LEU A 196 -17.49 49.83 43.62
CA LEU A 196 -17.84 48.62 42.87
C LEU A 196 -17.33 48.68 41.42
N ASN A 197 -17.40 49.86 40.79
CA ASN A 197 -16.86 50.15 39.46
C ASN A 197 -15.34 50.39 39.47
N CYS A 198 -14.75 50.78 40.61
CA CYS A 198 -13.32 50.81 40.90
C CYS A 198 -12.89 49.63 41.81
N SER A 199 -13.37 48.41 41.53
CA SER A 199 -12.39 47.32 41.54
C SER A 199 -11.23 47.79 40.67
N PRO A 200 -9.97 47.72 41.18
CA PRO A 200 -8.88 48.49 40.61
C PRO A 200 -8.87 48.28 39.10
N ALA A 201 -8.52 49.32 38.36
CA ALA A 201 -8.10 49.25 36.98
C ALA A 201 -6.83 48.37 36.79
N GLY A 202 -6.72 47.28 37.54
CA GLY A 202 -5.82 46.16 37.38
C GLY A 202 -6.47 45.17 36.43
N ASP A 203 -5.84 45.03 35.28
CA ASP A 203 -5.94 43.91 34.36
C ASP A 203 -7.09 43.82 33.34
N PHE A 204 -7.94 44.81 33.06
CA PHE A 204 -8.82 44.64 31.87
C PHE A 204 -8.01 44.61 30.54
N TYR A 205 -6.96 45.43 30.42
CA TYR A 205 -6.00 45.35 29.32
C TYR A 205 -5.06 44.14 29.45
N GLY A 206 -4.78 43.68 30.66
CA GLY A 206 -3.96 42.49 30.94
C GLY A 206 -4.68 41.18 30.64
N ASP A 207 -5.92 41.03 31.12
CA ASP A 207 -6.88 39.96 30.81
C ASP A 207 -7.17 39.89 29.33
N MET A 208 -7.38 41.03 28.65
CA MET A 208 -7.56 41.03 27.19
C MET A 208 -6.29 40.60 26.45
N ARG A 209 -5.10 41.03 26.90
CA ARG A 209 -3.82 40.56 26.34
C ARG A 209 -3.54 39.09 26.66
N PHE A 210 -3.89 38.63 27.85
CA PHE A 210 -3.75 37.25 28.30
C PHE A 210 -4.72 36.33 27.55
N ALA A 211 -5.97 36.76 27.33
CA ALA A 211 -6.93 36.06 26.49
C ALA A 211 -6.46 35.98 25.03
N GLN A 212 -5.87 37.06 24.48
CA GLN A 212 -5.23 37.05 23.16
C GLN A 212 -4.05 36.07 23.11
N GLN A 213 -3.17 36.08 24.12
CA GLN A 213 -2.04 35.16 24.22
C GLN A 213 -2.50 33.69 24.30
N LEU A 214 -3.50 33.39 25.14
CA LEU A 214 -4.11 32.05 25.22
C LEU A 214 -4.73 31.64 23.89
N GLN A 215 -5.41 32.56 23.19
CA GLN A 215 -5.99 32.27 21.88
C GLN A 215 -4.91 32.03 20.82
N GLU A 216 -3.81 32.78 20.84
CA GLU A 216 -2.67 32.58 19.96
C GLU A 216 -1.96 31.26 20.25
N GLU A 217 -1.80 30.90 21.52
CA GLU A 217 -1.24 29.62 21.96
C GLU A 217 -2.13 28.45 21.56
N ASP A 218 -3.45 28.52 21.79
CA ASP A 218 -4.42 27.52 21.33
C ASP A 218 -4.38 27.37 19.81
N LYS A 219 -4.30 28.48 19.06
CA LYS A 219 -4.16 28.45 17.59
C LYS A 219 -2.84 27.81 17.18
N ARG A 220 -1.75 28.09 17.88
CA ARG A 220 -0.43 27.48 17.63
C ARG A 220 -0.48 25.98 17.89
N GLN A 221 -1.01 25.55 19.04
CA GLN A 221 -1.16 24.13 19.38
C GLN A 221 -2.03 23.39 18.36
N ARG A 222 -3.17 23.96 17.95
CA ARG A 222 -4.01 23.36 16.90
C ARG A 222 -3.27 23.21 15.58
N LYS A 223 -2.53 24.23 15.16
CA LYS A 223 -1.70 24.18 13.94
C LYS A 223 -0.59 23.13 14.04
N GLU A 224 0.06 23.00 15.19
CA GLU A 224 1.09 21.99 15.43
C GLU A 224 0.51 20.56 15.41
N GLU A 225 -0.66 20.35 16.03
CA GLU A 225 -1.36 19.07 15.96
C GLU A 225 -1.82 18.73 14.53
N GLU A 226 -2.36 19.71 13.81
CA GLU A 226 -2.74 19.54 12.40
C GLU A 226 -1.52 19.22 11.53
N ALA A 227 -0.41 19.93 11.69
CA ALA A 227 0.83 19.66 10.99
C ALA A 227 1.38 18.26 11.33
N LYS A 228 1.29 17.84 12.60
CA LYS A 228 1.70 16.49 13.01
C LYS A 228 0.82 15.41 12.36
N ARG A 229 -0.51 15.61 12.35
CA ARG A 229 -1.46 14.71 11.67
C ARG A 229 -1.15 14.63 10.18
N GLU A 230 -0.91 15.77 9.52
CA GLU A 230 -0.57 15.84 8.10
C GLU A 230 0.73 15.08 7.80
N VAL A 231 1.80 15.28 8.58
CA VAL A 231 3.08 14.56 8.40
C VAL A 231 2.90 13.06 8.57
N GLU A 232 2.12 12.61 9.55
CA GLU A 232 1.84 11.19 9.78
C GLU A 232 1.03 10.57 8.62
N GLU A 233 -0.01 11.25 8.14
CA GLU A 233 -0.82 10.81 7.00
C GLU A 233 -0.02 10.78 5.71
N PHE A 234 0.76 11.83 5.44
CA PHE A 234 1.64 11.91 4.28
C PHE A 234 2.68 10.79 4.28
N THR A 235 3.29 10.50 5.43
CA THR A 235 4.25 9.39 5.58
C THR A 235 3.58 8.03 5.32
N LYS A 236 2.35 7.83 5.80
CA LYS A 236 1.58 6.60 5.54
C LYS A 236 1.26 6.44 4.05
N LEU A 237 0.86 7.52 3.38
CA LEU A 237 0.57 7.50 1.95
C LEU A 237 1.83 7.24 1.12
N GLN A 238 2.95 7.89 1.44
CA GLN A 238 4.23 7.62 0.76
C GLN A 238 4.62 6.14 0.85
N ARG A 239 4.46 5.52 2.02
CA ARG A 239 4.70 4.08 2.21
C ARG A 239 3.75 3.22 1.38
N GLN A 240 2.47 3.55 1.37
CA GLN A 240 1.45 2.80 0.63
C GLN A 240 1.71 2.81 -0.88
N PHE A 241 2.09 3.96 -1.42
CA PHE A 241 2.39 4.11 -2.85
C PHE A 241 3.85 3.78 -3.20
N GLY A 242 4.67 3.38 -2.23
CA GLY A 242 6.07 2.97 -2.44
C GLY A 242 7.03 4.12 -2.80
N LEU A 243 6.69 5.35 -2.40
CA LEU A 243 7.43 6.60 -2.64
C LEU A 243 8.24 7.06 -1.40
N ASP A 244 8.40 6.19 -0.40
CA ASP A 244 9.08 6.47 0.86
C ASP A 244 10.60 6.21 0.84
N ASN A 245 11.15 5.84 -0.34
CA ASN A 245 12.55 5.47 -0.52
C ASN A 245 13.04 4.33 0.41
N SER A 246 12.14 3.48 0.92
CA SER A 246 12.48 2.38 1.86
C SER A 246 13.23 1.20 1.21
N GLY A 247 13.48 1.28 -0.10
CA GLY A 247 14.06 0.22 -0.92
C GLY A 247 13.11 -0.27 -2.01
N GLY A 248 13.66 -0.98 -3.00
CA GLY A 248 12.91 -1.52 -4.14
C GLY A 248 12.86 -3.05 -4.16
N TYR A 249 12.71 -3.59 -5.37
CA TYR A 249 12.61 -5.04 -5.64
C TYR A 249 13.70 -5.86 -4.92
N ARG A 250 14.96 -5.51 -5.13
CA ARG A 250 16.12 -6.22 -4.55
C ARG A 250 16.04 -6.30 -3.03
N LYS A 251 15.92 -5.15 -2.35
CA LYS A 251 15.85 -5.08 -0.88
C LYS A 251 14.65 -5.83 -0.33
N GLN A 252 13.51 -5.82 -1.03
CA GLN A 252 12.34 -6.59 -0.62
C GLN A 252 12.58 -8.10 -0.75
N MET A 253 13.20 -8.55 -1.85
CA MET A 253 13.54 -9.95 -2.06
C MET A 253 14.53 -10.46 -1.01
N GLU A 254 15.62 -9.72 -0.76
CA GLU A 254 16.62 -10.03 0.29
C GLU A 254 15.94 -10.18 1.65
N ARG A 255 15.11 -9.20 2.06
CA ARG A 255 14.34 -9.28 3.32
C ARG A 255 13.38 -10.48 3.37
N SER A 256 12.85 -10.92 2.24
CA SER A 256 12.00 -12.13 2.20
C SER A 256 12.82 -13.38 2.49
N MET A 257 13.99 -13.50 1.84
CA MET A 257 14.91 -14.60 2.02
C MET A 257 15.50 -14.63 3.44
N GLU A 258 15.88 -13.48 4.01
CA GLU A 258 16.30 -13.35 5.41
C GLU A 258 15.25 -13.89 6.38
N ARG A 259 13.97 -13.50 6.19
CA ARG A 259 12.86 -14.03 7.01
C ARG A 259 12.64 -15.53 6.78
N ALA A 260 12.96 -16.07 5.61
CA ALA A 260 12.87 -17.51 5.36
C ALA A 260 13.95 -18.26 6.15
N VAL A 261 15.17 -17.72 6.19
CA VAL A 261 16.28 -18.23 7.02
C VAL A 261 15.92 -18.18 8.49
N SER A 262 15.44 -17.04 9.01
CA SER A 262 15.05 -16.92 10.42
C SER A 262 13.92 -17.89 10.83
N ARG A 263 13.11 -18.35 9.88
CA ARG A 263 12.02 -19.32 10.11
C ARG A 263 12.43 -20.77 9.87
N GLY A 264 13.68 -21.03 9.49
CA GLY A 264 14.18 -22.37 9.18
C GLY A 264 13.62 -22.98 7.89
N HIS A 265 13.05 -22.15 6.99
CA HIS A 265 12.57 -22.61 5.67
C HIS A 265 13.65 -22.52 4.57
N MET A 266 14.82 -21.98 4.91
CA MET A 266 15.97 -21.80 4.02
C MET A 266 17.25 -21.89 4.85
N THR A 267 18.27 -22.55 4.34
CA THR A 267 19.58 -22.58 5.00
C THR A 267 20.38 -21.30 4.68
N PRO A 268 21.35 -20.89 5.52
CA PRO A 268 22.23 -19.76 5.20
C PRO A 268 22.96 -19.94 3.86
N THR A 269 23.40 -21.16 3.53
CA THR A 269 24.04 -21.47 2.25
C THR A 269 23.09 -21.23 1.07
N GLU A 270 21.85 -21.72 1.16
CA GLU A 270 20.83 -21.48 0.14
C GLU A 270 20.51 -19.99 -0.04
N PHE A 271 20.52 -19.21 1.05
CA PHE A 271 20.33 -17.76 1.01
C PHE A 271 21.42 -17.08 0.18
N HIS A 272 22.69 -17.38 0.44
CA HIS A 272 23.79 -16.77 -0.30
C HIS A 272 23.78 -17.16 -1.78
N MET A 273 23.51 -18.43 -2.10
CA MET A 273 23.38 -18.88 -3.49
C MET A 273 22.24 -18.14 -4.22
N LYS A 274 21.03 -18.11 -3.63
CA LYS A 274 19.88 -17.40 -4.22
C LYS A 274 20.10 -15.90 -4.34
N ARG A 275 20.81 -15.28 -3.37
CA ARG A 275 21.18 -13.86 -3.44
C ARG A 275 22.11 -13.60 -4.64
N LEU A 276 23.06 -14.49 -4.91
CA LEU A 276 23.99 -14.37 -6.05
C LEU A 276 23.25 -14.55 -7.39
N GLU A 277 22.41 -15.59 -7.52
CA GLU A 277 21.56 -15.81 -8.70
C GLU A 277 20.64 -14.60 -8.98
N MET A 278 20.03 -14.05 -7.93
CA MET A 278 19.22 -12.84 -8.02
C MET A 278 20.05 -11.64 -8.50
N MET A 279 21.28 -11.46 -8.01
CA MET A 279 22.13 -10.35 -8.44
C MET A 279 22.55 -10.48 -9.90
N GLU A 280 22.87 -11.69 -10.36
CA GLU A 280 23.23 -11.95 -11.75
C GLU A 280 22.06 -11.69 -12.71
N THR A 281 20.86 -12.18 -12.38
CA THR A 281 19.65 -11.95 -13.19
C THR A 281 19.28 -10.46 -13.26
N LEU A 282 19.38 -9.75 -12.13
CA LEU A 282 19.17 -8.30 -12.09
C LEU A 282 20.22 -7.53 -12.90
N ALA A 283 21.48 -7.97 -12.89
CA ALA A 283 22.56 -7.36 -13.66
C ALA A 283 22.39 -7.54 -15.17
N ALA A 284 21.85 -8.69 -15.59
CA ALA A 284 21.48 -8.94 -16.98
C ALA A 284 20.21 -8.18 -17.40
N GLY A 285 19.50 -7.55 -16.46
CA GLY A 285 18.23 -6.88 -16.69
C GLY A 285 17.08 -7.85 -17.04
N MET A 286 17.24 -9.14 -16.78
CA MET A 286 16.32 -10.19 -17.23
C MET A 286 15.44 -10.71 -16.08
N ASP A 287 14.19 -11.03 -16.38
CA ASP A 287 13.31 -11.76 -15.47
C ASP A 287 13.79 -13.22 -15.36
N ASP A 288 13.82 -13.75 -14.14
CA ASP A 288 14.26 -15.12 -13.84
C ASP A 288 13.28 -16.19 -14.35
N GLY A 289 12.07 -15.82 -14.76
CA GLY A 289 11.05 -16.71 -15.27
C GLY A 289 10.42 -17.64 -14.24
N GLN A 290 10.78 -17.56 -12.95
CA GLN A 290 10.25 -18.46 -11.90
C GLN A 290 8.75 -18.23 -11.65
N THR A 291 8.28 -17.01 -11.88
CA THR A 291 6.90 -16.59 -11.67
C THR A 291 6.01 -16.72 -12.91
N ARG A 292 6.56 -17.30 -13.99
CA ARG A 292 5.97 -17.37 -15.32
C ARG A 292 5.19 -18.66 -15.55
N THR A 293 4.03 -18.58 -16.17
CA THR A 293 3.22 -19.74 -16.59
C THR A 293 2.81 -19.60 -18.06
N THR A 294 3.14 -20.61 -18.86
CA THR A 294 2.91 -20.64 -20.32
C THR A 294 1.77 -21.59 -20.70
N GLY A 295 1.25 -21.48 -21.93
CA GLY A 295 0.24 -22.39 -22.48
C GLY A 295 -1.20 -22.19 -21.98
N LEU A 296 -1.45 -21.16 -21.19
CA LEU A 296 -2.75 -20.90 -20.57
C LEU A 296 -3.84 -20.55 -21.59
N LEU A 297 -3.53 -19.80 -22.66
CA LEU A 297 -4.53 -19.50 -23.69
C LEU A 297 -4.89 -20.73 -24.51
N SER A 298 -3.93 -21.61 -24.75
CA SER A 298 -4.18 -22.89 -25.40
C SER A 298 -5.04 -23.82 -24.53
N ALA A 299 -4.83 -23.81 -23.21
CA ALA A 299 -5.70 -24.50 -22.26
C ALA A 299 -7.12 -23.90 -22.22
N LEU A 300 -7.24 -22.57 -22.18
CA LEU A 300 -8.52 -21.84 -22.24
C LEU A 300 -9.28 -22.15 -23.54
N TYR A 301 -8.59 -22.10 -24.68
CA TYR A 301 -9.19 -22.43 -25.97
C TYR A 301 -9.75 -23.85 -25.97
N SER A 302 -8.96 -24.82 -25.49
CA SER A 302 -9.38 -26.22 -25.41
C SER A 302 -10.55 -26.42 -24.44
N PHE A 303 -10.52 -25.71 -23.29
CA PHE A 303 -11.62 -25.69 -22.33
C PHE A 303 -12.91 -25.18 -22.97
N TYR A 304 -12.86 -23.99 -23.57
CA TYR A 304 -14.03 -23.39 -24.22
C TYR A 304 -14.52 -24.28 -25.35
N GLN A 305 -13.65 -24.90 -26.14
CA GLN A 305 -14.06 -25.81 -27.22
C GLN A 305 -14.84 -27.02 -26.71
N ARG A 306 -14.45 -27.59 -25.56
CA ARG A 306 -15.14 -28.71 -24.90
C ARG A 306 -16.42 -28.27 -24.20
N GLU A 307 -16.42 -27.09 -23.59
CA GLU A 307 -17.55 -26.58 -22.82
C GLU A 307 -18.73 -26.30 -23.76
N ARG A 308 -19.77 -27.14 -23.65
CA ARG A 308 -21.02 -27.01 -24.42
C ARG A 308 -21.99 -26.04 -23.73
N GLN A 309 -21.57 -24.80 -23.52
CA GLN A 309 -22.49 -23.71 -23.20
C GLN A 309 -23.19 -23.31 -24.51
N ASP A 310 -24.49 -23.60 -24.60
CA ASP A 310 -25.26 -23.38 -25.82
C ASP A 310 -25.37 -21.88 -26.15
N GLY A 311 -24.93 -21.51 -27.34
CA GLY A 311 -25.01 -20.14 -27.87
C GLY A 311 -24.00 -19.12 -27.32
N SER A 312 -22.99 -19.50 -26.51
CA SER A 312 -21.97 -18.54 -26.05
C SER A 312 -20.85 -18.36 -27.08
N ARG A 313 -20.47 -17.12 -27.42
CA ARG A 313 -19.32 -16.83 -28.28
C ARG A 313 -18.14 -16.34 -27.46
N VAL A 314 -16.92 -16.73 -27.83
CA VAL A 314 -15.71 -16.43 -27.06
C VAL A 314 -14.62 -15.95 -28.00
N TRP A 315 -13.98 -14.85 -27.64
CA TRP A 315 -12.79 -14.33 -28.32
C TRP A 315 -11.64 -14.27 -27.34
N LEU A 316 -10.52 -14.88 -27.69
CA LEU A 316 -9.28 -14.86 -26.91
C LEU A 316 -8.24 -14.01 -27.65
N CYS A 317 -7.39 -13.31 -26.90
CA CYS A 317 -6.25 -12.58 -27.46
C CYS A 317 -5.25 -13.55 -28.11
N SER A 318 -4.25 -13.00 -28.80
CA SER A 318 -3.08 -13.75 -29.22
C SER A 318 -2.37 -14.37 -28.02
N GLU A 319 -1.59 -15.43 -28.25
CA GLU A 319 -0.92 -16.18 -27.17
C GLU A 319 -0.20 -15.22 -26.20
N SER A 320 -0.50 -15.34 -24.91
CA SER A 320 0.01 -14.50 -23.82
C SER A 320 0.45 -15.39 -22.66
N GLU A 321 1.62 -15.12 -22.09
CA GLU A 321 2.11 -15.79 -20.88
C GLU A 321 1.59 -15.05 -19.65
N HIS A 322 1.44 -15.78 -18.54
CA HIS A 322 1.09 -15.20 -17.25
C HIS A 322 2.35 -14.98 -16.42
N PHE A 323 2.46 -13.81 -15.80
CA PHE A 323 3.50 -13.46 -14.85
C PHE A 323 2.84 -13.10 -13.52
N SER A 324 3.24 -13.79 -12.46
CA SER A 324 2.80 -13.52 -11.09
C SER A 324 3.81 -12.66 -10.33
N SER A 325 3.37 -12.04 -9.23
CA SER A 325 4.32 -11.35 -8.34
C SER A 325 5.24 -12.34 -7.63
N SER A 326 6.53 -12.03 -7.62
CA SER A 326 7.55 -12.67 -6.79
C SER A 326 7.59 -12.02 -5.40
N ASP A 327 8.42 -12.56 -4.51
CA ASP A 327 8.65 -11.97 -3.19
C ASP A 327 9.24 -10.55 -3.27
N GLY A 328 9.93 -10.20 -4.35
CA GLY A 328 10.51 -8.87 -4.57
C GLY A 328 9.49 -7.80 -4.96
N ASP A 329 8.39 -8.18 -5.61
CA ASP A 329 7.37 -7.22 -6.09
C ASP A 329 5.97 -7.42 -5.48
N ARG A 330 5.81 -8.41 -4.61
CA ARG A 330 4.53 -8.67 -3.93
C ARG A 330 4.02 -7.40 -3.23
N GLY A 331 2.78 -7.03 -3.58
CA GLY A 331 2.06 -5.88 -3.01
C GLY A 331 2.16 -4.58 -3.80
N TRP A 332 2.98 -4.50 -4.85
CA TRP A 332 3.15 -3.28 -5.65
C TRP A 332 3.48 -3.53 -7.13
N GLY A 333 3.95 -4.73 -7.49
CA GLY A 333 4.43 -5.08 -8.82
C GLY A 333 3.38 -5.26 -9.91
N CYS A 334 2.09 -5.13 -9.61
CA CYS A 334 1.02 -5.53 -10.51
C CYS A 334 1.12 -4.86 -11.90
N GLY A 335 1.39 -3.55 -11.98
CA GLY A 335 1.52 -2.84 -13.24
C GLY A 335 2.65 -3.40 -14.12
N TYR A 336 3.81 -3.64 -13.52
CA TYR A 336 4.98 -4.17 -14.21
C TYR A 336 4.77 -5.62 -14.67
N ARG A 337 4.12 -6.47 -13.87
CA ARG A 337 3.79 -7.85 -14.25
C ARG A 337 2.77 -7.90 -15.41
N ASN A 338 1.80 -6.99 -15.43
CA ASN A 338 0.88 -6.86 -16.56
C ASN A 338 1.57 -6.35 -17.83
N PHE A 339 2.57 -5.47 -17.70
CA PHE A 339 3.44 -5.12 -18.83
C PHE A 339 4.20 -6.33 -19.37
N GLN A 340 4.78 -7.18 -18.51
CA GLN A 340 5.44 -8.42 -18.95
C GLN A 340 4.46 -9.36 -19.67
N MET A 341 3.23 -9.50 -19.18
CA MET A 341 2.18 -10.27 -19.86
C MET A 341 1.85 -9.71 -21.25
N LEU A 342 1.62 -8.40 -21.36
CA LEU A 342 1.40 -7.72 -22.64
C LEU A 342 2.59 -7.92 -23.60
N LEU A 343 3.81 -7.67 -23.13
CA LEU A 343 5.03 -7.84 -23.90
C LEU A 343 5.21 -9.27 -24.42
N SER A 344 4.84 -10.28 -23.62
CA SER A 344 4.88 -11.69 -24.04
C SER A 344 4.00 -11.96 -25.27
N SER A 345 2.86 -11.27 -25.37
CA SER A 345 1.99 -11.37 -26.52
C SER A 345 2.56 -10.62 -27.72
N LEU A 346 3.11 -9.41 -27.51
CA LEU A 346 3.67 -8.60 -28.59
C LEU A 346 4.86 -9.30 -29.27
N LYS A 347 5.72 -9.97 -28.50
CA LYS A 347 6.88 -10.72 -29.02
C LYS A 347 6.52 -11.92 -29.89
N ARG A 348 5.27 -12.37 -29.89
CA ARG A 348 4.76 -13.45 -30.74
C ARG A 348 4.05 -12.98 -32.01
N LEU A 349 3.82 -11.67 -32.13
CA LEU A 349 3.11 -11.08 -33.25
C LEU A 349 4.14 -10.39 -34.16
N GLU A 350 4.32 -10.92 -35.37
CA GLU A 350 5.34 -10.47 -36.33
C GLU A 350 5.30 -8.95 -36.61
N GLN A 351 4.09 -8.37 -36.62
CA GLN A 351 3.89 -6.94 -36.82
C GLN A 351 4.63 -6.05 -35.80
N TYR A 352 4.89 -6.55 -34.58
CA TYR A 352 5.55 -5.79 -33.52
C TYR A 352 7.04 -6.13 -33.36
N THR A 353 7.51 -7.24 -33.93
CA THR A 353 8.92 -7.65 -33.85
C THR A 353 9.75 -7.16 -35.02
N THR A 354 9.12 -6.74 -36.12
CA THR A 354 9.78 -6.32 -37.37
C THR A 354 10.77 -5.16 -37.18
N LEU A 355 10.50 -4.23 -36.26
CA LEU A 355 11.36 -3.07 -36.02
C LEU A 355 12.52 -3.36 -35.04
N HIS A 356 12.59 -4.56 -34.45
CA HIS A 356 13.58 -4.93 -33.43
C HIS A 356 13.68 -3.94 -32.24
N THR A 357 12.58 -3.23 -31.93
CA THR A 357 12.51 -2.26 -30.83
C THR A 357 12.18 -2.91 -29.49
N LEU A 358 11.55 -4.08 -29.51
CA LEU A 358 11.21 -4.83 -28.31
C LEU A 358 12.48 -5.43 -27.68
N PRO A 359 12.57 -5.49 -26.33
CA PRO A 359 13.69 -6.16 -25.68
C PRO A 359 13.82 -7.63 -26.11
N ASP A 360 15.05 -8.14 -26.28
CA ASP A 360 15.31 -9.53 -26.71
C ASP A 360 14.86 -10.57 -25.67
N SER A 361 15.05 -10.28 -24.39
CA SER A 361 14.58 -11.09 -23.26
C SER A 361 13.38 -10.44 -22.56
N PHE A 362 12.79 -11.10 -21.56
CA PHE A 362 11.78 -10.47 -20.72
C PHE A 362 12.47 -9.62 -19.66
N PRO A 363 12.17 -8.31 -19.55
CA PRO A 363 12.84 -7.43 -18.60
C PRO A 363 12.41 -7.76 -17.16
N SER A 364 13.36 -7.72 -16.22
CA SER A 364 13.06 -7.77 -14.78
C SER A 364 12.26 -6.54 -14.32
N ILE A 365 11.66 -6.57 -13.13
CA ILE A 365 10.92 -5.40 -12.61
C ILE A 365 11.78 -4.13 -12.56
N PRO A 366 13.03 -4.15 -12.03
CA PRO A 366 13.91 -2.98 -12.10
C PRO A 366 14.26 -2.55 -13.53
N ARG A 367 14.35 -3.49 -14.47
CA ARG A 367 14.57 -3.14 -15.88
C ARG A 367 13.36 -2.43 -16.49
N VAL A 368 12.14 -2.85 -16.17
CA VAL A 368 10.92 -2.13 -16.59
C VAL A 368 10.88 -0.72 -15.98
N GLN A 369 11.26 -0.56 -14.71
CA GLN A 369 11.42 0.78 -14.09
C GLN A 369 12.37 1.66 -14.90
N ALA A 370 13.53 1.13 -15.30
CA ALA A 370 14.51 1.85 -16.11
C ALA A 370 13.98 2.19 -17.53
N LEU A 371 13.17 1.32 -18.14
CA LEU A 371 12.53 1.61 -19.43
C LEU A 371 11.54 2.78 -19.34
N VAL A 372 10.76 2.84 -18.25
CA VAL A 372 9.85 3.97 -17.99
C VAL A 372 10.64 5.26 -17.74
N GLU A 373 11.70 5.21 -16.93
CA GLU A 373 12.58 6.37 -16.71
C GLU A 373 13.23 6.85 -18.03
N SER A 374 13.60 5.92 -18.92
CA SER A 374 14.14 6.26 -20.24
C SER A 374 13.09 6.93 -21.13
N ALA A 375 11.84 6.45 -21.11
CA ALA A 375 10.73 7.09 -21.81
C ALA A 375 10.50 8.54 -21.32
N TRP A 376 10.60 8.77 -20.00
CA TRP A 376 10.54 10.13 -19.44
C TRP A 376 11.71 11.00 -19.86
N ALA A 377 12.92 10.43 -19.95
CA ALA A 377 14.11 11.14 -20.42
C ALA A 377 14.01 11.53 -21.91
N GLU A 378 13.27 10.76 -22.71
CA GLU A 378 12.89 11.12 -24.10
C GLU A 378 11.83 12.24 -24.16
N GLY A 379 11.27 12.66 -23.03
CA GLY A 379 10.29 13.73 -22.93
C GLY A 379 8.84 13.27 -22.97
N ILE A 380 8.59 11.96 -22.88
CA ILE A 380 7.23 11.41 -22.80
C ILE A 380 6.68 11.63 -21.39
N ASP A 381 5.45 12.16 -21.29
CA ASP A 381 4.71 12.39 -20.03
C ASP A 381 5.56 13.01 -18.88
N PRO A 382 6.02 14.27 -19.05
CA PRO A 382 6.79 14.95 -18.02
C PRO A 382 6.01 15.18 -16.72
N GLN A 383 4.68 15.22 -16.79
CA GLN A 383 3.83 15.37 -15.60
C GLN A 383 3.80 14.07 -14.79
N GLY A 384 3.55 12.93 -15.43
CA GLY A 384 3.69 11.61 -14.79
C GLY A 384 5.08 11.43 -14.19
N ALA A 385 6.14 11.75 -14.94
CA ALA A 385 7.51 11.72 -14.43
C ALA A 385 7.67 12.54 -13.14
N SER A 386 7.09 13.74 -13.07
CA SER A 386 7.17 14.59 -11.87
C SER A 386 6.45 14.01 -10.65
N GLN A 387 5.33 13.28 -10.85
CA GLN A 387 4.60 12.62 -9.76
C GLN A 387 5.44 11.53 -9.06
N PHE A 388 6.38 10.93 -9.78
CA PHE A 388 7.32 9.94 -9.27
C PHE A 388 8.69 10.52 -8.92
N ASN A 389 8.85 11.84 -8.81
CA ASN A 389 10.15 12.50 -8.63
C ASN A 389 11.20 12.07 -9.70
N ARG A 390 10.72 11.73 -10.90
CA ARG A 390 11.50 11.22 -12.05
C ARG A 390 12.31 9.96 -11.75
N LYS A 391 11.89 9.17 -10.76
CA LYS A 391 12.62 7.97 -10.32
C LYS A 391 11.67 6.86 -9.87
N LEU A 392 11.80 5.70 -10.51
CA LEU A 392 11.14 4.45 -10.13
C LEU A 392 12.16 3.42 -9.64
N LYS A 393 13.36 3.39 -10.21
CA LYS A 393 14.39 2.40 -9.88
C LYS A 393 14.77 2.48 -8.41
N GLY A 394 14.74 1.32 -7.75
CA GLY A 394 15.02 1.22 -6.31
C GLY A 394 13.87 1.67 -5.41
N THR A 395 12.69 1.94 -5.97
CA THR A 395 11.44 2.21 -5.24
C THR A 395 10.47 1.03 -5.37
N ARG A 396 9.34 1.12 -4.65
CA ARG A 396 8.19 0.20 -4.77
C ARG A 396 6.99 0.91 -5.40
N ALA A 397 7.27 1.92 -6.21
CA ALA A 397 6.27 2.80 -6.77
C ALA A 397 5.22 2.03 -7.57
N TRP A 398 3.96 2.31 -7.29
CA TRP A 398 2.82 1.80 -8.06
C TRP A 398 2.73 2.58 -9.37
N ILE A 399 2.76 1.89 -10.49
CA ILE A 399 2.57 2.48 -11.82
C ILE A 399 1.17 2.20 -12.35
N GLY A 400 0.71 3.02 -13.30
CA GLY A 400 -0.59 2.91 -13.93
C GLY A 400 -0.53 2.94 -15.46
N ALA A 401 -1.68 3.25 -16.07
CA ALA A 401 -1.84 3.26 -17.52
C ALA A 401 -0.92 4.25 -18.24
N THR A 402 -0.58 5.38 -17.60
CA THR A 402 0.29 6.43 -18.14
C THR A 402 1.72 5.95 -18.32
N GLU A 403 2.30 5.28 -17.33
CA GLU A 403 3.66 4.72 -17.42
C GLU A 403 3.72 3.59 -18.44
N ILE A 404 2.67 2.77 -18.53
CA ILE A 404 2.56 1.73 -19.56
C ILE A 404 2.49 2.35 -20.95
N TYR A 405 1.70 3.41 -21.14
CA TYR A 405 1.68 4.15 -22.40
C TYR A 405 3.05 4.74 -22.73
N ALA A 406 3.75 5.30 -21.75
CA ALA A 406 5.05 5.93 -21.94
C ALA A 406 6.09 4.92 -22.45
N VAL A 407 6.20 3.75 -21.80
CA VAL A 407 7.14 2.71 -22.24
C VAL A 407 6.75 2.08 -23.57
N LEU A 408 5.46 1.90 -23.86
CA LEU A 408 5.03 1.40 -25.18
C LEU A 408 5.38 2.40 -26.29
N THR A 409 5.19 3.70 -26.03
CA THR A 409 5.50 4.77 -26.99
C THR A 409 7.00 4.88 -27.24
N SER A 410 7.85 4.76 -26.20
CA SER A 410 9.32 4.79 -26.38
C SER A 410 9.81 3.61 -27.22
N LEU A 411 9.16 2.44 -27.10
CA LEU A 411 9.40 1.23 -27.90
C LEU A 411 8.77 1.27 -29.31
N GLN A 412 8.30 2.44 -29.79
CA GLN A 412 7.64 2.63 -31.08
C GLN A 412 6.36 1.80 -31.28
N LEU A 413 5.63 1.54 -30.19
CA LEU A 413 4.33 0.88 -30.27
C LEU A 413 3.22 1.92 -30.21
N ARG A 414 2.25 1.80 -31.12
CA ARG A 414 1.05 2.63 -31.14
C ARG A 414 0.12 2.17 -30.02
N ALA A 415 0.24 2.83 -28.86
CA ALA A 415 -0.62 2.59 -27.72
C ALA A 415 -1.75 3.62 -27.63
N ARG A 416 -2.86 3.22 -27.00
CA ARG A 416 -3.99 4.11 -26.68
C ARG A 416 -4.49 3.83 -25.26
N VAL A 417 -4.75 4.90 -24.52
CA VAL A 417 -5.38 4.85 -23.19
C VAL A 417 -6.84 5.28 -23.32
N VAL A 418 -7.74 4.48 -22.77
CA VAL A 418 -9.17 4.79 -22.67
C VAL A 418 -9.58 4.78 -21.20
N ASP A 419 -10.23 5.85 -20.77
CA ASP A 419 -10.60 6.14 -19.40
C ASP A 419 -12.13 6.04 -19.21
N PHE A 420 -12.54 4.99 -18.51
CA PHE A 420 -13.90 4.80 -18.00
C PHE A 420 -13.96 5.47 -16.62
N HIS A 421 -14.13 6.79 -16.63
CA HIS A 421 -13.94 7.64 -15.46
C HIS A 421 -15.06 7.55 -14.40
N GLN A 422 -16.16 6.87 -14.72
CA GLN A 422 -17.29 6.68 -13.82
C GLN A 422 -18.09 5.41 -14.19
N PRO A 423 -18.88 4.85 -13.26
CA PRO A 423 -19.80 3.76 -13.58
C PRO A 423 -20.88 4.16 -14.58
N THR A 424 -21.25 3.23 -15.45
CA THR A 424 -22.19 3.43 -16.58
C THR A 424 -23.49 2.67 -16.47
N GLY A 425 -23.62 1.85 -15.44
CA GLY A 425 -24.75 0.95 -15.26
C GLY A 425 -25.19 0.85 -13.80
N PRO A 426 -26.32 0.18 -13.55
CA PRO A 426 -26.90 0.06 -12.21
C PRO A 426 -25.93 -0.64 -11.25
N GLY A 427 -25.97 -0.21 -9.98
CA GLY A 427 -25.16 -0.81 -8.90
C GLY A 427 -23.65 -0.67 -9.11
N ASP A 428 -23.21 0.50 -9.60
CA ASP A 428 -21.84 0.89 -9.90
C ASP A 428 -21.15 -0.03 -10.92
N THR A 429 -21.90 -0.57 -11.88
CA THR A 429 -21.36 -1.43 -12.94
C THR A 429 -20.86 -0.64 -14.13
N HIS A 430 -20.03 -1.27 -14.95
CA HIS A 430 -19.38 -0.65 -16.12
C HIS A 430 -19.77 -1.31 -17.46
N PRO A 431 -21.05 -1.34 -17.86
CA PRO A 431 -21.47 -1.97 -19.12
C PRO A 431 -20.73 -1.46 -20.35
N ARG A 432 -20.36 -0.16 -20.40
CA ARG A 432 -19.60 0.39 -21.54
C ARG A 432 -18.19 -0.18 -21.65
N LEU A 433 -17.50 -0.45 -20.53
CA LEU A 433 -16.21 -1.14 -20.52
C LEU A 433 -16.33 -2.53 -21.14
N PHE A 434 -17.34 -3.31 -20.74
CA PHE A 434 -17.55 -4.67 -21.25
C PHE A 434 -17.88 -4.65 -22.75
N GLN A 435 -18.72 -3.72 -23.19
CA GLN A 435 -19.04 -3.56 -24.61
C GLN A 435 -17.82 -3.11 -25.42
N TRP A 436 -17.01 -2.20 -24.90
CA TRP A 436 -15.78 -1.74 -25.53
C TRP A 436 -14.77 -2.89 -25.70
N VAL A 437 -14.57 -3.70 -24.65
CA VAL A 437 -13.71 -4.89 -24.69
C VAL A 437 -14.24 -5.91 -25.70
N LYS A 438 -15.55 -6.13 -25.75
CA LYS A 438 -16.19 -6.98 -26.78
C LYS A 438 -15.87 -6.46 -28.18
N ASN A 439 -16.04 -5.17 -28.42
CA ASN A 439 -15.78 -4.56 -29.73
C ASN A 439 -14.31 -4.73 -30.14
N TYR A 440 -13.37 -4.50 -29.21
CA TYR A 440 -11.94 -4.69 -29.44
C TYR A 440 -11.63 -6.09 -30.00
N PHE A 441 -12.11 -7.15 -29.33
CA PHE A 441 -11.81 -8.53 -29.76
C PHE A 441 -12.65 -9.04 -30.95
N SER A 442 -13.89 -8.56 -31.10
CA SER A 442 -14.84 -9.11 -32.09
C SER A 442 -14.84 -8.41 -33.45
N LEU A 443 -14.57 -7.10 -33.50
CA LEU A 443 -14.64 -6.31 -34.75
C LEU A 443 -13.69 -6.85 -35.83
N PRO A 444 -12.39 -7.14 -35.56
CA PRO A 444 -11.49 -7.62 -36.60
C PRO A 444 -11.86 -9.00 -37.14
N SER A 445 -12.63 -9.79 -36.39
CA SER A 445 -13.08 -11.12 -36.80
C SER A 445 -14.39 -11.10 -37.60
N SER A 446 -15.04 -9.94 -37.72
CA SER A 446 -16.38 -9.80 -38.31
C SER A 446 -16.37 -9.38 -39.78
N THR A 447 -15.19 -9.10 -40.35
CA THR A 447 -15.02 -8.57 -41.72
C THR A 447 -14.90 -9.66 -42.81
N GLY A 448 -14.86 -10.93 -42.42
CA GLY A 448 -14.76 -12.05 -43.36
C GLY A 448 -16.13 -12.57 -43.86
N PRO A 449 -16.20 -13.19 -45.05
CA PRO A 449 -17.44 -13.74 -45.61
C PRO A 449 -17.94 -15.03 -44.90
N ARG A 450 -17.21 -15.53 -43.90
CA ARG A 450 -17.56 -16.75 -43.15
C ARG A 450 -18.08 -16.40 -41.77
N VAL A 451 -19.10 -17.12 -41.31
CA VAL A 451 -19.57 -17.05 -39.92
C VAL A 451 -18.40 -17.44 -38.99
N PRO A 452 -17.98 -16.58 -38.06
CA PRO A 452 -16.89 -16.88 -37.14
C PRO A 452 -17.21 -18.13 -36.29
N PRO A 453 -16.20 -18.97 -35.97
CA PRO A 453 -16.41 -20.08 -35.05
C PRO A 453 -16.85 -19.60 -33.67
N ARG A 454 -17.43 -20.50 -32.88
CA ARG A 454 -17.89 -20.19 -31.52
C ARG A 454 -16.76 -19.67 -30.62
N VAL A 455 -15.56 -20.24 -30.76
CA VAL A 455 -14.35 -19.85 -30.04
C VAL A 455 -13.34 -19.34 -31.04
N VAL A 456 -12.96 -18.07 -30.93
CA VAL A 456 -12.06 -17.37 -31.86
C VAL A 456 -10.74 -17.06 -31.16
N LYS A 457 -9.63 -17.48 -31.76
CA LYS A 457 -8.30 -16.94 -31.42
C LYS A 457 -8.04 -15.72 -32.30
N THR A 458 -7.84 -14.57 -31.68
CA THR A 458 -7.56 -13.32 -32.41
C THR A 458 -6.05 -13.10 -32.53
N ASN A 459 -5.65 -12.21 -33.46
CA ASN A 459 -4.27 -11.72 -33.57
C ASN A 459 -4.08 -10.40 -32.80
N LEU A 460 -4.88 -10.17 -31.76
CA LEU A 460 -4.88 -8.95 -30.97
C LEU A 460 -4.17 -9.17 -29.63
N PRO A 461 -3.32 -8.24 -29.17
CA PRO A 461 -2.72 -8.30 -27.84
C PRO A 461 -3.78 -8.29 -26.72
N PRO A 462 -3.44 -8.78 -25.51
CA PRO A 462 -4.27 -8.60 -24.33
C PRO A 462 -4.39 -7.11 -23.98
N ILE A 463 -5.43 -6.76 -23.21
CA ILE A 463 -5.69 -5.39 -22.78
C ILE A 463 -5.17 -5.21 -21.36
N TYR A 464 -4.34 -4.20 -21.11
CA TYR A 464 -3.98 -3.81 -19.75
C TYR A 464 -5.18 -3.10 -19.11
N LEU A 465 -5.60 -3.52 -17.91
CA LEU A 465 -6.74 -2.97 -17.17
C LEU A 465 -6.27 -2.44 -15.82
N GLN A 466 -6.40 -1.12 -15.61
CA GLN A 466 -6.12 -0.43 -14.36
C GLN A 466 -7.42 -0.11 -13.61
N HIS A 467 -7.38 -0.21 -12.29
CA HIS A 467 -8.26 0.55 -11.41
C HIS A 467 -7.47 1.05 -10.20
N GLN A 468 -8.07 1.87 -9.33
CA GLN A 468 -7.37 2.34 -8.13
C GLN A 468 -6.83 1.14 -7.33
N GLY A 469 -5.50 1.11 -7.16
CA GLY A 469 -4.73 0.17 -6.34
C GLY A 469 -4.46 -1.23 -6.89
N HIS A 470 -4.88 -1.57 -8.11
CA HIS A 470 -4.47 -2.83 -8.76
C HIS A 470 -4.65 -2.79 -10.28
N SER A 471 -3.89 -3.61 -10.98
CA SER A 471 -4.01 -3.78 -12.43
C SER A 471 -4.07 -5.26 -12.82
N ARG A 472 -4.69 -5.57 -13.96
CA ARG A 472 -4.87 -6.93 -14.49
C ARG A 472 -4.76 -6.93 -16.02
N SER A 473 -4.69 -8.11 -16.63
CA SER A 473 -4.63 -8.28 -18.09
C SER A 473 -5.90 -8.98 -18.59
N ILE A 474 -6.68 -8.32 -19.43
CA ILE A 474 -7.83 -8.95 -20.09
C ILE A 474 -7.32 -9.73 -21.30
N VAL A 475 -7.54 -11.04 -21.29
CA VAL A 475 -7.07 -11.97 -22.32
C VAL A 475 -8.19 -12.50 -23.21
N GLY A 476 -9.42 -12.06 -22.98
CA GLY A 476 -10.55 -12.42 -23.83
C GLY A 476 -11.89 -11.97 -23.28
N VAL A 477 -12.94 -12.31 -24.02
CA VAL A 477 -14.32 -11.94 -23.74
C VAL A 477 -15.27 -13.06 -24.18
N GLU A 478 -16.29 -13.32 -23.37
CA GLU A 478 -17.36 -14.28 -23.61
C GLU A 478 -18.70 -13.52 -23.70
N GLU A 479 -19.43 -13.73 -24.79
CA GLU A 479 -20.79 -13.27 -24.99
C GLU A 479 -21.79 -14.42 -24.78
N ARG A 480 -22.65 -14.22 -23.79
CA ARG A 480 -23.91 -14.92 -23.46
C ARG A 480 -24.86 -15.10 -24.64
N ARG A 481 -25.58 -16.23 -24.74
CA ARG A 481 -26.80 -16.31 -25.57
C ARG A 481 -27.85 -15.25 -25.15
N ASN A 482 -27.92 -14.95 -23.85
CA ASN A 482 -28.77 -13.91 -23.28
C ASN A 482 -28.21 -12.48 -23.47
N GLY A 483 -27.11 -12.30 -24.23
CA GLY A 483 -26.43 -11.03 -24.41
C GLY A 483 -25.54 -10.59 -23.24
N SER A 484 -25.46 -11.36 -22.14
CA SER A 484 -24.59 -10.99 -21.01
C SER A 484 -23.13 -11.16 -21.39
N ILE A 485 -22.29 -10.16 -21.10
CA ILE A 485 -20.86 -10.19 -21.42
C ILE A 485 -20.06 -10.51 -20.15
N CYS A 486 -19.04 -11.36 -20.27
CA CYS A 486 -18.02 -11.53 -19.25
C CYS A 486 -16.61 -11.42 -19.87
N VAL A 487 -15.66 -10.87 -19.12
CA VAL A 487 -14.27 -10.73 -19.56
C VAL A 487 -13.41 -11.79 -18.89
N VAL A 488 -12.42 -12.33 -19.60
CA VAL A 488 -11.46 -13.31 -19.08
C VAL A 488 -10.19 -12.57 -18.71
N VAL A 489 -9.76 -12.69 -17.46
CA VAL A 489 -8.69 -11.86 -16.89
C VAL A 489 -7.60 -12.71 -16.25
N PHE A 490 -6.35 -12.36 -16.55
CA PHE A 490 -5.17 -12.81 -15.84
C PHE A 490 -4.80 -11.79 -14.76
N ASP A 491 -4.63 -12.27 -13.53
CA ASP A 491 -4.28 -11.46 -12.37
C ASP A 491 -2.85 -11.81 -11.92
N PRO A 492 -1.92 -10.85 -11.83
CA PRO A 492 -0.56 -11.12 -11.33
C PRO A 492 -0.54 -11.56 -9.85
N GLY A 493 -1.63 -11.38 -9.11
CA GLY A 493 -1.79 -11.90 -7.76
C GLY A 493 -2.05 -13.41 -7.68
N CYS A 494 -2.38 -14.08 -8.79
CA CYS A 494 -2.55 -15.54 -8.83
C CYS A 494 -1.18 -16.23 -8.85
N SER A 495 -0.98 -17.22 -7.99
CA SER A 495 0.31 -17.92 -7.92
C SER A 495 0.55 -18.82 -9.14
N PRO A 496 1.82 -19.12 -9.51
CA PRO A 496 2.12 -20.05 -10.60
C PRO A 496 1.52 -21.44 -10.36
N ALA A 497 1.49 -21.89 -9.10
CA ALA A 497 0.91 -23.17 -8.73
C ALA A 497 -0.62 -23.22 -8.99
N GLU A 498 -1.34 -22.12 -8.78
CA GLU A 498 -2.77 -22.04 -9.11
C GLU A 498 -3.01 -22.00 -10.61
N MET A 499 -2.22 -21.22 -11.34
CA MET A 499 -2.36 -21.09 -12.80
C MET A 499 -2.00 -22.40 -13.51
N ARG A 500 -0.97 -23.13 -13.04
CA ARG A 500 -0.59 -24.46 -13.57
C ARG A 500 -1.71 -25.50 -13.45
N LYS A 501 -2.62 -25.37 -12.47
CA LYS A 501 -3.78 -26.29 -12.36
C LYS A 501 -4.71 -26.19 -13.56
N LEU A 502 -4.78 -25.03 -14.23
CA LEU A 502 -5.60 -24.80 -15.41
C LEU A 502 -5.06 -25.51 -16.66
N LEU A 503 -3.79 -25.89 -16.66
CA LEU A 503 -3.17 -26.63 -17.77
C LEU A 503 -3.59 -28.10 -17.79
N ASN A 504 -4.16 -28.63 -16.70
CA ASN A 504 -4.69 -29.97 -16.68
C ASN A 504 -5.89 -30.08 -17.64
N PRO A 505 -5.89 -31.00 -18.62
CA PRO A 505 -7.03 -31.20 -19.53
C PRO A 505 -8.35 -31.49 -18.80
N ASN A 506 -8.28 -32.08 -17.62
CA ASN A 506 -9.42 -32.41 -16.75
C ASN A 506 -9.74 -31.32 -15.72
N ALA A 507 -9.15 -30.12 -15.87
CA ALA A 507 -9.44 -28.98 -15.01
C ALA A 507 -10.94 -28.68 -14.97
N SER A 508 -11.47 -28.47 -13.76
CA SER A 508 -12.89 -28.23 -13.56
C SER A 508 -13.29 -26.82 -14.05
N SER A 509 -14.53 -26.68 -14.50
CA SER A 509 -15.10 -25.36 -14.88
C SER A 509 -14.99 -24.32 -13.75
N THR A 510 -15.03 -24.76 -12.49
CA THR A 510 -14.87 -23.91 -11.31
C THR A 510 -13.51 -23.23 -11.23
N GLN A 511 -12.44 -23.84 -11.76
CA GLN A 511 -11.11 -23.24 -11.79
C GLN A 511 -11.05 -22.09 -12.81
N PHE A 512 -11.65 -22.29 -13.99
CA PHE A 512 -11.75 -21.26 -15.03
C PHE A 512 -12.70 -20.12 -14.65
N ASN A 513 -13.73 -20.38 -13.84
CA ASN A 513 -14.65 -19.35 -13.36
C ASN A 513 -13.95 -18.24 -12.55
N ARG A 514 -12.78 -18.51 -11.96
CA ARG A 514 -11.98 -17.47 -11.26
C ARG A 514 -11.43 -16.42 -12.23
N LEU A 515 -11.14 -16.81 -13.47
CA LEU A 515 -10.66 -15.92 -14.53
C LEU A 515 -11.78 -15.09 -15.14
N ARG A 516 -13.02 -15.60 -15.13
CA ARG A 516 -14.21 -14.90 -15.63
C ARG A 516 -14.62 -13.78 -14.69
N LYS A 517 -14.73 -12.56 -15.21
CA LYS A 517 -15.26 -11.40 -14.50
C LYS A 517 -16.52 -10.92 -15.19
N PHE A 518 -17.60 -10.84 -14.41
CA PHE A 518 -18.89 -10.30 -14.83
C PHE A 518 -18.99 -8.82 -14.40
N PRO A 519 -19.96 -8.06 -14.91
CA PRO A 519 -20.16 -6.66 -14.50
C PRO A 519 -20.24 -6.49 -12.97
N ALA A 520 -20.83 -7.45 -12.26
CA ALA A 520 -20.90 -7.45 -10.79
C ALA A 520 -19.52 -7.50 -10.08
N HIS A 521 -18.48 -7.98 -10.76
CA HIS A 521 -17.12 -8.08 -10.20
C HIS A 521 -16.27 -6.81 -10.43
N LEU A 522 -16.65 -5.94 -11.38
CA LEU A 522 -15.92 -4.73 -11.74
C LEU A 522 -16.74 -3.48 -11.38
N LYS A 523 -16.67 -3.09 -10.10
CA LYS A 523 -17.44 -1.98 -9.51
C LYS A 523 -16.59 -0.85 -8.93
N ARG A 524 -15.32 -0.74 -9.32
CA ARG A 524 -14.50 0.41 -8.92
C ARG A 524 -15.03 1.66 -9.61
N GLN A 525 -14.80 2.83 -9.01
CA GLN A 525 -15.31 4.10 -9.54
C GLN A 525 -14.78 4.40 -10.94
N GLN A 526 -13.52 4.07 -11.19
CA GLN A 526 -12.84 4.34 -12.45
C GLN A 526 -12.03 3.13 -12.90
N TYR A 527 -12.01 2.91 -14.21
CA TYR A 527 -11.13 1.97 -14.89
C TYR A 527 -10.44 2.64 -16.05
N GLN A 528 -9.16 2.35 -16.25
CA GLN A 528 -8.43 2.73 -17.46
C GLN A 528 -7.95 1.48 -18.16
N VAL A 529 -7.95 1.50 -19.50
CA VAL A 529 -7.39 0.42 -20.30
C VAL A 529 -6.29 0.94 -21.21
N VAL A 530 -5.27 0.12 -21.43
CA VAL A 530 -4.23 0.38 -22.44
C VAL A 530 -4.24 -0.75 -23.46
N VAL A 531 -4.29 -0.38 -24.74
CA VAL A 531 -4.23 -1.30 -25.88
C VAL A 531 -3.11 -0.91 -26.83
N VAL A 532 -2.59 -1.90 -27.55
CA VAL A 532 -1.59 -1.73 -28.61
C VAL A 532 -2.25 -2.01 -29.95
N GLU A 533 -2.19 -1.05 -30.86
CA GLU A 533 -2.95 -1.04 -32.11
C GLU A 533 -2.05 -1.09 -33.36
N GLY A 534 -0.73 -1.08 -33.18
CA GLY A 534 0.23 -1.09 -34.29
C GLY A 534 1.62 -0.64 -33.86
N VAL A 535 2.46 -0.36 -34.85
CA VAL A 535 3.76 0.28 -34.68
C VAL A 535 3.68 1.75 -35.10
N LEU A 536 4.57 2.57 -34.54
CA LEU A 536 4.74 3.98 -34.89
C LEU A 536 5.95 4.15 -35.78
N SER A 537 5.84 5.00 -36.81
CA SER A 537 7.01 5.63 -37.43
C SER A 537 7.73 6.55 -36.43
N GLU A 538 8.97 6.94 -36.73
CA GLU A 538 9.69 7.90 -35.90
C GLU A 538 8.96 9.25 -35.82
N GLU A 539 8.35 9.70 -36.93
CA GLU A 539 7.57 10.93 -36.97
C GLU A 539 6.34 10.85 -36.08
N GLU A 540 5.56 9.76 -36.17
CA GLU A 540 4.41 9.54 -35.29
C GLU A 540 4.84 9.41 -33.83
N LYS A 541 5.99 8.78 -33.53
CA LYS A 541 6.54 8.73 -32.17
C LYS A 541 6.81 10.13 -31.64
N GLN A 542 7.46 11.01 -32.42
CA GLN A 542 7.71 12.39 -32.01
C GLN A 542 6.42 13.17 -31.76
N GLU A 543 5.40 12.99 -32.60
CA GLU A 543 4.08 13.59 -32.38
C GLU A 543 3.47 13.12 -31.05
N ARG A 544 3.56 11.83 -30.75
CA ARG A 544 3.08 11.24 -29.50
C ARG A 544 3.84 11.76 -28.28
N VAL A 545 5.15 11.97 -28.39
CA VAL A 545 5.99 12.60 -27.36
C VAL A 545 5.50 14.02 -27.08
N ILE A 546 5.28 14.83 -28.12
CA ILE A 546 4.79 16.21 -27.97
C ILE A 546 3.40 16.22 -27.32
N ASN A 547 2.47 15.40 -27.82
CA ASN A 547 1.11 15.32 -27.30
C ASN A 547 1.06 14.83 -25.85
N SER A 548 2.02 14.01 -25.42
CA SER A 548 2.10 13.51 -24.03
C SER A 548 2.46 14.59 -23.01
N ARG A 549 2.95 15.78 -23.42
CA ARG A 549 3.19 16.91 -22.51
C ARG A 549 1.92 17.40 -21.83
N THR A 550 0.80 17.28 -22.53
CA THR A 550 -0.55 17.50 -22.01
C THR A 550 -1.33 16.20 -22.20
N PHE A 551 -1.03 15.20 -21.38
CA PHE A 551 -1.58 13.87 -21.54
C PHE A 551 -3.12 13.89 -21.46
N GLN A 552 -3.77 13.41 -22.51
CA GLN A 552 -5.22 13.26 -22.57
C GLN A 552 -5.55 11.83 -23.02
N ALA A 553 -6.43 11.18 -22.27
CA ALA A 553 -7.01 9.89 -22.63
C ALA A 553 -8.43 10.08 -23.19
N GLU A 554 -8.84 9.17 -24.06
CA GLU A 554 -10.23 9.10 -24.50
C GLU A 554 -11.11 8.80 -23.28
N ARG A 555 -12.11 9.63 -23.01
CA ARG A 555 -13.00 9.48 -21.85
C ARG A 555 -14.32 8.87 -22.30
N ILE A 556 -14.69 7.74 -21.70
CA ILE A 556 -15.99 7.09 -21.90
C ILE A 556 -16.81 7.27 -20.62
N PRO A 557 -17.96 7.99 -20.69
CA PRO A 557 -18.81 8.26 -19.56
C PRO A 557 -19.60 7.05 -19.15
#